data_AF-A0A2D4S8L3-F1
#
_entry.id   AF-A0A2D4S8L3-F1
#
_cell.length_a   1.000
_cell.length_b   1.000
_cell.length_c   1.000
_cell.angle_alpha   90.00
_cell.angle_beta   90.00
_cell.angle_gamma   90.00
#
_symmetry.space_group_name_H-M   'P 1'
#
loop_
_entity.id
_entity.type
_entity.pdbx_description
1 polymer ?
#
loop_
_entity_poly.entity_id
_entity_poly.type
_entity_poly.pdbx_seq_one_letter_code
_entity_poly.pdbx_strand_id
1 'polypeptide(L)'
;MAGQKQQGEYRIHYNAFMSTTLTPDIARRVGVQRSGGTGVMLVNIRRDARDQSLGDAVSGSVEGRVRDLLGNGRDLTFREVREAGVVDYIAQFPVRNDDLLIFDLEVRPDDGPMIPVQARQALYPE
;
A
#
# COMPACT_ATOMS: atom_id res chain seq x y z
N MET A 1 -4.26 2.45 9.06
CA MET A 1 -3.27 3.51 9.36
C MET A 1 -2.66 3.90 8.05
N ALA A 2 -2.71 5.18 7.71
CA ALA A 2 -1.87 5.73 6.66
C ALA A 2 -0.53 6.17 7.28
N GLY A 3 0.57 5.89 6.60
CA GLY A 3 1.90 6.30 6.99
C GLY A 3 2.69 6.78 5.77
N GLN A 4 3.85 7.36 6.03
CA GLN A 4 4.76 7.77 4.97
C GLN A 4 6.22 7.52 5.36
N LYS A 5 7.07 7.31 4.35
CA LYS A 5 8.52 7.28 4.49
C LYS A 5 9.14 8.21 3.45
N GLN A 6 10.06 9.06 3.89
CA GLN A 6 10.86 9.91 3.01
C GLN A 6 12.28 9.33 2.90
N GLN A 7 12.82 9.25 1.69
CA GLN A 7 14.24 8.96 1.46
C GLN A 7 14.74 9.75 0.25
N GLY A 8 15.68 10.65 0.48
CA GLY A 8 16.09 11.63 -0.54
C GLY A 8 14.88 12.45 -0.99
N GLU A 9 14.67 12.52 -2.30
CA GLU A 9 13.53 13.20 -2.93
C GLU A 9 12.26 12.34 -3.04
N TYR A 10 12.30 11.06 -2.66
CA TYR A 10 11.15 10.17 -2.76
C TYR A 10 10.35 10.11 -1.46
N ARG A 11 9.04 10.28 -1.58
CA ARG A 11 8.05 10.08 -0.52
C ARG A 11 7.18 8.88 -0.88
N ILE A 12 7.18 7.88 -0.02
CA ILE A 12 6.33 6.71 -0.15
C ILE A 12 5.21 6.84 0.86
N HIS A 13 3.99 6.89 0.38
CA HIS A 13 2.80 6.78 1.22
C HIS A 13 2.31 5.34 1.17
N TYR A 14 1.87 4.83 2.31
CA TYR A 14 1.33 3.48 2.43
C TYR A 14 0.14 3.48 3.38
N ASN A 15 -0.85 2.64 3.09
CA ASN A 15 -2.04 2.49 3.93
C ASN A 15 -2.55 1.06 3.86
N ALA A 16 -2.77 0.46 5.03
CA ALA A 16 -3.43 -0.83 5.19
C ALA A 16 -4.81 -0.64 5.83
N PHE A 17 -5.84 -1.23 5.22
CA PHE A 17 -7.23 -1.10 5.64
C PHE A 17 -8.09 -2.26 5.13
N MET A 18 -9.31 -2.42 5.68
CA MET A 18 -10.28 -3.41 5.19
C MET A 18 -10.91 -2.96 3.87
N SER A 19 -11.12 -3.88 2.93
CA SER A 19 -11.69 -3.58 1.61
C SER A 19 -13.11 -2.96 1.70
N THR A 20 -13.85 -3.26 2.77
CA THR A 20 -15.18 -2.72 3.08
C THR A 20 -15.17 -1.20 3.28
N THR A 21 -14.05 -0.63 3.72
CA THR A 21 -13.83 0.82 3.86
C THR A 21 -13.91 1.57 2.53
N LEU A 22 -13.62 0.91 1.39
CA LEU A 22 -13.85 1.52 0.08
C LEU A 22 -15.34 1.56 -0.22
N THR A 23 -15.78 2.65 -0.84
CA THR A 23 -17.11 2.69 -1.45
C THR A 23 -17.18 1.69 -2.61
N PRO A 24 -18.36 1.16 -2.97
CA PRO A 24 -18.52 0.27 -4.12
C PRO A 24 -17.94 0.85 -5.42
N ASP A 25 -18.08 2.16 -5.64
CA ASP A 25 -17.58 2.83 -6.84
C ASP A 25 -16.06 2.86 -6.89
N ILE A 26 -15.41 3.24 -5.79
CA ILE A 26 -13.94 3.28 -5.72
C ILE A 26 -13.39 1.87 -5.87
N ALA A 27 -13.93 0.89 -5.13
CA ALA A 27 -13.46 -0.50 -5.21
C ALA A 27 -13.54 -1.06 -6.64
N ARG A 28 -14.62 -0.77 -7.38
CA ARG A 28 -14.74 -1.18 -8.80
C ARG A 28 -13.69 -0.50 -9.68
N ARG A 29 -13.50 0.81 -9.54
CA ARG A 29 -12.52 1.58 -10.34
C ARG A 29 -11.10 1.06 -10.12
N VAL A 30 -10.75 0.84 -8.86
CA VAL A 30 -9.42 0.37 -8.49
C VAL A 30 -9.33 -1.16 -8.46
N GLY A 31 -10.30 -1.91 -8.97
CA GLY A 31 -10.25 -3.38 -9.10
C GLY A 31 -10.11 -4.16 -7.80
N VAL A 32 -10.65 -3.66 -6.69
CA VAL A 32 -10.67 -4.31 -5.38
C VAL A 32 -12.01 -5.02 -5.17
N GLN A 33 -11.96 -6.28 -4.73
CA GLN A 33 -13.14 -7.01 -4.30
C GLN A 33 -13.43 -6.67 -2.84
N ARG A 34 -14.64 -6.17 -2.57
CA ARG A 34 -15.09 -5.86 -1.20
C ARG A 34 -15.53 -7.14 -0.50
N SER A 35 -14.95 -7.43 0.66
CA SER A 35 -15.41 -8.47 1.58
C SER A 35 -14.93 -8.19 3.01
N GLY A 36 -15.67 -8.66 4.02
CA GLY A 36 -15.30 -8.53 5.43
C GLY A 36 -13.99 -9.25 5.80
N GLY A 37 -13.53 -10.21 4.98
CA GLY A 37 -12.28 -10.93 5.17
C GLY A 37 -11.13 -10.49 4.26
N THR A 38 -11.25 -9.37 3.55
CA THR A 38 -10.23 -8.87 2.61
C THR A 38 -9.63 -7.56 3.10
N GLY A 39 -8.32 -7.58 3.36
CA GLY A 39 -7.50 -6.40 3.56
C GLY A 39 -6.89 -5.89 2.26
N VAL A 40 -6.57 -4.60 2.24
CA VAL A 40 -5.95 -3.88 1.13
C VAL A 40 -4.70 -3.20 1.63
N MET A 41 -3.59 -3.38 0.92
CA MET A 41 -2.38 -2.58 1.07
C MET A 41 -2.29 -1.67 -0.16
N LEU A 42 -2.33 -0.36 0.08
CA LEU A 42 -2.17 0.68 -0.92
C LEU A 42 -0.81 1.35 -0.72
N VAL A 43 -0.03 1.48 -1.78
CA VAL A 43 1.27 2.17 -1.78
C VAL A 43 1.33 3.13 -2.95
N ASN A 44 1.79 4.36 -2.74
CA ASN A 44 2.05 5.30 -3.82
C ASN A 44 3.40 6.00 -3.65
N ILE A 45 4.09 6.24 -4.75
CA ILE A 45 5.40 6.88 -4.80
C ILE A 45 5.22 8.31 -5.33
N ARG A 46 5.76 9.28 -4.59
CA ARG A 46 5.78 10.69 -4.98
C ARG A 46 7.21 11.19 -4.99
N ARG A 47 7.53 12.06 -5.93
CA ARG A 47 8.72 12.92 -5.85
C ARG A 47 8.32 14.15 -5.06
N ASP A 48 9.13 14.55 -4.10
CA ASP A 48 8.90 15.79 -3.39
C ASP A 48 8.94 16.95 -4.39
N ALA A 49 7.92 17.79 -4.38
CA ALA A 49 8.02 19.05 -5.08
C ALA A 49 8.91 19.97 -4.25
N ARG A 50 9.68 20.86 -4.90
CA ARG A 50 10.45 21.89 -4.18
C ARG A 50 9.54 22.91 -3.47
N ASP A 51 8.23 22.82 -3.68
CA ASP A 51 7.17 23.59 -3.04
C ASP A 51 6.16 22.66 -2.33
N GLN A 52 5.24 23.24 -1.54
CA GLN A 52 4.26 22.51 -0.73
C GLN A 52 3.15 21.83 -1.57
N SER A 53 3.39 21.55 -2.85
CA SER A 53 2.44 20.86 -3.71
C SER A 53 2.48 19.33 -3.50
N LEU A 54 1.40 18.67 -3.91
CA LEU A 54 1.37 17.20 -4.05
C LEU A 54 2.32 16.86 -5.21
N GLY A 55 3.59 16.64 -4.89
CA GLY A 55 4.62 16.43 -5.91
C GLY A 55 4.34 15.26 -6.86
N ASP A 56 5.16 15.16 -7.91
CA ASP A 56 4.85 14.34 -9.08
C ASP A 56 4.72 12.85 -8.74
N ALA A 57 3.74 12.19 -9.33
CA ALA A 57 3.62 10.73 -9.24
C ALA A 57 4.83 10.08 -9.92
N VAL A 58 5.47 9.14 -9.22
CA VAL A 58 6.63 8.41 -9.73
C VAL A 58 6.23 6.95 -9.97
N SER A 59 6.60 6.42 -11.13
CA SER A 59 6.42 4.99 -11.45
C SER A 59 7.55 4.16 -10.84
N GLY A 60 7.31 2.87 -10.66
CA GLY A 60 8.24 1.96 -10.02
C GLY A 60 7.67 0.56 -9.86
N SER A 61 8.28 -0.20 -8.95
CA SER A 61 7.82 -1.51 -8.54
C SER A 61 7.68 -1.59 -7.02
N VAL A 62 6.69 -2.35 -6.56
CA VAL A 62 6.49 -2.66 -5.15
C VAL A 62 6.46 -4.16 -4.96
N GLU A 63 7.35 -4.66 -4.13
CA GLU A 63 7.33 -6.03 -3.60
C GLU A 63 7.06 -5.97 -2.10
N GLY A 64 6.54 -7.06 -1.54
CA GLY A 64 6.38 -7.09 -0.09
C GLY A 64 5.71 -8.33 0.45
N ARG A 65 5.73 -8.44 1.77
CA ARG A 65 5.16 -9.55 2.53
C ARG A 65 4.38 -9.00 3.71
N VAL A 66 3.26 -9.65 4.03
CA VAL A 66 2.49 -9.42 5.26
C VAL A 66 2.67 -10.60 6.20
N ARG A 67 2.84 -10.33 7.49
CA ARG A 67 2.97 -11.35 8.54
C ARG A 67 2.28 -10.95 9.84
N ASP A 68 1.87 -11.94 10.62
CA ASP A 68 1.44 -11.76 12.01
C ASP A 68 2.65 -11.61 12.97
N LEU A 69 2.37 -11.45 14.26
CA LEU A 69 3.41 -11.37 15.30
C LEU A 69 4.17 -12.68 15.53
N LEU A 70 3.60 -13.81 15.12
CA LEU A 70 4.24 -15.13 15.19
C LEU A 70 5.15 -15.40 13.98
N GLY A 71 5.16 -14.48 13.00
CA GLY A 71 5.95 -14.58 11.78
C GLY A 71 5.27 -15.35 10.65
N ASN A 72 4.03 -15.84 10.85
CA ASN A 72 3.28 -16.47 9.76
C ASN A 72 2.86 -15.39 8.78
N GLY A 73 3.13 -15.61 7.49
CA GLY A 73 2.92 -14.57 6.50
C GLY A 73 2.84 -15.09 5.08
N ARG A 74 2.58 -14.16 4.16
CA ARG A 74 2.46 -14.41 2.73
C ARG A 74 2.96 -13.23 1.94
N ASP A 75 3.43 -13.50 0.74
CA ASP A 75 3.84 -12.45 -0.18
C ASP A 75 2.61 -11.72 -0.72
N LEU A 76 2.77 -10.44 -1.00
CA LEU A 76 1.75 -9.56 -1.54
C LEU A 76 1.95 -9.43 -3.05
N THR A 77 0.88 -9.65 -3.80
CA THR A 77 0.86 -9.40 -5.24
C THR A 77 0.33 -8.00 -5.49
N PHE A 78 1.23 -7.08 -5.85
CA PHE A 78 0.88 -5.71 -6.19
C PHE A 78 0.45 -5.58 -7.65
N ARG A 79 -0.62 -4.83 -7.86
CA ARG A 79 -1.08 -4.35 -9.17
C ARG A 79 -0.91 -2.84 -9.22
N GLU A 80 -0.35 -2.35 -10.31
CA GLU A 80 -0.36 -0.93 -10.62
C GLU A 80 -1.74 -0.47 -11.12
N VAL A 81 -2.19 0.68 -10.63
CA VAL A 81 -3.43 1.36 -11.00
C VAL A 81 -3.09 2.80 -11.31
N ARG A 82 -3.53 3.28 -12.48
CA ARG A 82 -3.34 4.66 -12.91
C ARG A 82 -4.70 5.35 -12.99
N GLU A 83 -4.96 6.30 -12.08
CA GLU A 83 -6.20 7.08 -12.06
C GLU A 83 -5.88 8.57 -11.82
N ALA A 84 -6.48 9.47 -12.62
CA ALA A 84 -6.37 10.92 -12.45
C ALA A 84 -4.94 11.47 -12.26
N GLY A 85 -3.95 10.90 -12.95
CA GLY A 85 -2.54 11.32 -12.85
C GLY A 85 -1.80 10.80 -11.61
N VAL A 86 -2.39 9.86 -10.88
CA VAL A 86 -1.78 9.16 -9.74
C VAL A 86 -1.43 7.72 -10.16
N VAL A 87 -0.33 7.21 -9.61
CA VAL A 87 0.08 5.81 -9.74
C VAL A 87 0.00 5.15 -8.35
N ASP A 88 -0.89 4.18 -8.22
CA ASP A 88 -1.13 3.42 -6.99
C ASP A 88 -0.74 1.96 -7.20
N TYR A 89 -0.10 1.36 -6.20
CA TYR A 89 0.20 -0.06 -6.13
C TYR A 89 -0.70 -0.69 -5.07
N ILE A 90 -1.57 -1.59 -5.51
CA ILE A 90 -2.61 -2.20 -4.69
C ILE A 90 -2.39 -3.70 -4.58
N ALA A 91 -2.31 -4.21 -3.35
CA ALA A 91 -2.34 -5.63 -3.05
C ALA A 91 -3.55 -5.96 -2.18
N GLN A 92 -4.21 -7.09 -2.47
CA GLN A 92 -5.28 -7.65 -1.65
C GLN A 92 -4.75 -8.86 -0.90
N PHE A 93 -5.17 -9.02 0.36
CA PHE A 93 -4.79 -10.17 1.18
C PHE A 93 -5.94 -10.58 2.11
N PRO A 94 -6.05 -11.87 2.46
CA PRO A 94 -7.07 -12.30 3.41
C PRO A 94 -6.70 -11.88 4.82
N VAL A 95 -7.70 -11.41 5.57
CA VAL A 95 -7.65 -11.16 7.01
C VAL A 95 -8.62 -12.14 7.66
N ARG A 96 -8.11 -13.02 8.53
CA ARG A 96 -8.90 -14.12 9.11
C ARG A 96 -9.30 -13.87 10.55
N ASN A 97 -8.45 -13.16 11.29
CA ASN A 97 -8.64 -12.84 12.69
C ASN A 97 -8.26 -11.37 12.92
N ASP A 98 -8.62 -10.88 14.10
CA ASP A 98 -8.14 -9.62 14.65
C ASP A 98 -6.64 -9.71 14.92
N ASP A 99 -5.83 -9.27 13.96
CA ASP A 99 -4.38 -9.41 14.02
C ASP A 99 -3.69 -8.05 13.85
N LEU A 100 -2.62 -7.86 14.64
CA LEU A 100 -1.61 -6.87 14.33
C LEU A 100 -0.70 -7.42 13.24
N LEU A 101 -0.86 -6.88 12.04
CA LEU A 101 -0.09 -7.27 10.88
C LEU A 101 1.13 -6.36 10.69
N ILE A 102 2.26 -6.97 10.37
CA ILE A 102 3.50 -6.31 9.99
C ILE A 102 3.66 -6.49 8.48
N PHE A 103 3.88 -5.36 7.80
CA PHE A 103 4.12 -5.31 6.37
C PHE A 103 5.56 -4.91 6.14
N ASP A 104 6.32 -5.77 5.46
CA ASP A 104 7.67 -5.50 5.02
C ASP A 104 7.62 -5.29 3.49
N LEU A 105 7.88 -4.08 3.04
CA LEU A 105 7.74 -3.66 1.65
C LEU A 105 9.08 -3.19 1.10
N GLU A 106 9.36 -3.54 -0.15
CA GLU A 106 10.49 -3.03 -0.92
C GLU A 106 9.93 -2.20 -2.08
N VAL A 107 10.10 -0.88 -1.98
CA VAL A 107 9.56 0.07 -2.97
C VAL A 107 10.72 0.61 -3.79
N ARG A 108 10.70 0.38 -5.10
CA ARG A 108 11.75 0.83 -6.02
C ARG A 108 11.15 1.79 -7.05
N PRO A 109 11.38 3.11 -6.92
CA PRO A 109 11.14 4.05 -8.01
C PRO A 109 11.96 3.66 -9.24
N ASP A 110 11.45 3.88 -10.46
CA ASP A 110 12.14 3.49 -11.70
C ASP A 110 13.52 4.15 -11.87
N ASP A 111 13.67 5.37 -11.34
CA ASP A 111 14.87 6.20 -11.39
C ASP A 111 15.53 6.39 -10.01
N GLY A 112 15.24 5.49 -9.07
CA GLY A 112 15.69 5.60 -7.69
C GLY A 112 16.22 4.30 -7.09
N PRO A 113 16.88 4.38 -5.92
CA PRO A 113 17.24 3.19 -5.16
C PRO A 113 15.99 2.51 -4.59
N MET A 114 16.12 1.23 -4.24
CA MET A 114 15.10 0.55 -3.43
C MET A 114 15.04 1.16 -2.03
N ILE A 115 13.82 1.40 -1.55
CA ILE A 115 13.51 2.01 -0.27
C ILE A 115 12.69 0.99 0.54
N PRO A 116 13.23 0.46 1.66
CA PRO A 116 12.49 -0.47 2.50
C PRO A 116 11.46 0.27 3.35
N VAL A 117 10.24 -0.24 3.45
CA VAL A 117 9.18 0.30 4.30
C VAL A 117 8.68 -0.82 5.22
N GLN A 118 8.64 -0.56 6.53
CA GLN A 118 7.95 -1.42 7.47
C GLN A 118 6.74 -0.67 8.03
N ALA A 119 5.56 -1.28 7.92
CA ALA A 119 4.31 -0.75 8.47
C ALA A 119 3.68 -1.75 9.44
N ARG A 120 2.94 -1.24 10.41
CA ARG A 120 2.17 -2.05 11.36
C ARG A 120 0.73 -1.58 11.37
N GLN A 121 -0.21 -2.49 11.24
CA GLN A 121 -1.62 -2.17 11.26
C GLN A 121 -2.43 -3.29 11.91
N ALA A 122 -3.26 -2.94 12.89
CA ALA A 122 -4.31 -3.82 13.38
C ALA A 122 -5.49 -3.81 12.39
N LEU A 123 -5.90 -4.97 11.90
CA LEU A 123 -7.06 -5.12 11.03
C LEU A 123 -8.05 -6.10 11.67
N TYR A 124 -9.33 -5.76 11.53
CA TYR A 124 -10.44 -6.45 12.16
C TYR A 124 -11.40 -6.87 11.03
N PRO A 125 -11.55 -8.17 10.74
CA PRO A 125 -12.52 -8.62 9.76
C PRO A 125 -13.96 -8.36 10.23
N GLU A 126 -14.85 -8.15 9.26
CA GLU A 126 -16.29 -7.91 9.45
C GLU A 126 -17.14 -9.16 9.24
#